data_AF-A0A6M0SST3-F1
#
_entry.id   AF-A0A6M0SST3-F1
#
_cell.length_a   1.000
_cell.length_b   1.000
_cell.length_c   1.000
_cell.angle_alpha   90.00
_cell.angle_beta   90.00
_cell.angle_gamma   90.00
#
_symmetry.space_group_name_H-M   'P 1'
#
loop_
_entity.id
_entity.type
_entity.pdbx_description
1 polymer ?
#
loop_
_entity_poly.entity_id
_entity_poly.type
_entity_poly.pdbx_seq_one_letter_code
_entity_poly.pdbx_strand_id
1 'polypeptide(L)'
;MKNALKDILMMICFFLCVLCFIAVFYSTITYLSELGRDGSTILEYFILFLLFGFGYYYLSKQKPKTITINCPYCKKKYTMEDGYYMCKCKNYFRKEGNKVYREDETVTNLIQNLLILMTYISKADGIIATECEIKILKEIINSIELNNTQVEWCISIFNKYKTLPYDKNVIHLLNESLKSEQGDSEYNKQIKTFCLSSALSIANANGGSTYNQNLIIRDIISILEIPLTEYESLKKDTNENIK
;
A
#
# COMPACT_ATOMS: atom_id res chain seq x y z
N MET A 1 -4.56 25.97 22.31
CA MET A 1 -3.94 27.03 21.47
C MET A 1 -3.27 26.53 20.20
N LYS A 2 -2.41 25.49 20.23
CA LYS A 2 -1.69 25.02 19.02
C LYS A 2 -2.59 24.59 17.84
N ASN A 3 -3.76 23.99 18.11
CA ASN A 3 -4.67 23.54 17.04
C ASN A 3 -5.39 24.70 16.34
N ALA A 4 -5.81 25.73 17.08
CA ALA A 4 -6.46 26.90 16.49
C ALA A 4 -5.55 27.66 15.52
N LEU A 5 -4.24 27.74 15.83
CA LEU A 5 -3.26 28.37 14.94
C LEU A 5 -3.04 27.55 13.65
N LYS A 6 -3.04 26.21 13.76
CA LYS A 6 -2.95 25.32 12.59
C LYS A 6 -4.17 25.47 11.68
N ASP A 7 -5.36 25.57 12.25
CA ASP A 7 -6.61 25.71 11.49
C ASP A 7 -6.67 27.07 10.76
N ILE A 8 -6.25 28.15 11.43
CA ILE A 8 -6.14 29.49 10.80
C ILE A 8 -5.11 29.48 9.67
N LEU A 9 -3.95 28.86 9.88
CA LEU A 9 -2.90 28.77 8.86
C LEU A 9 -3.37 27.97 7.63
N MET A 10 -4.06 26.85 7.85
CA MET A 10 -4.67 26.08 6.77
C MET A 10 -5.71 26.90 6.00
N MET A 11 -6.52 27.69 6.70
CA MET A 11 -7.53 28.54 6.07
C MET A 11 -6.87 29.62 5.20
N ILE A 12 -5.81 30.27 5.69
CA ILE A 12 -5.05 31.27 4.93
C ILE A 12 -4.38 30.63 3.69
N CYS A 13 -3.74 29.47 3.84
CA CYS A 13 -3.14 28.75 2.71
C CYS A 13 -4.19 28.37 1.66
N PHE A 14 -5.36 27.92 2.09
CA PHE A 14 -6.48 27.62 1.19
C PHE A 14 -6.93 28.88 0.42
N PHE A 15 -7.11 30.00 1.11
CA PHE A 15 -7.48 31.28 0.49
C PHE A 15 -6.43 31.77 -0.52
N LEU A 16 -5.14 31.66 -0.20
CA LEU A 16 -4.06 32.03 -1.11
C LEU A 16 -4.01 31.12 -2.34
N CYS A 17 -4.20 29.80 -2.16
CA CYS A 17 -4.31 28.86 -3.29
C CYS A 17 -5.49 29.21 -4.21
N VAL A 18 -6.64 29.55 -3.63
CA VAL A 18 -7.82 29.97 -4.40
C VAL A 18 -7.55 31.25 -5.18
N LEU A 19 -6.91 32.27 -4.57
CA LEU A 19 -6.57 33.53 -5.24
C LEU A 19 -5.55 33.35 -6.37
N CYS A 20 -4.47 32.60 -6.14
CA CYS A 20 -3.48 32.28 -7.17
C CYS A 20 -4.14 31.52 -8.34
N PHE A 21 -5.05 30.59 -8.04
CA PHE A 21 -5.76 29.85 -9.06
C PHE A 21 -6.74 30.72 -9.85
N ILE A 22 -7.50 31.62 -9.19
CA ILE A 22 -8.36 32.59 -9.87
C ILE A 22 -7.53 33.48 -10.80
N ALA A 23 -6.35 33.92 -10.38
CA ALA A 23 -5.47 34.73 -11.22
C ALA A 23 -4.97 33.94 -12.45
N VAL A 24 -4.56 32.68 -12.27
CA VAL A 24 -4.15 31.79 -13.39
C VAL A 24 -5.34 31.49 -14.30
N PHE A 25 -6.51 31.22 -13.75
CA PHE A 25 -7.73 30.93 -14.50
C PHE A 25 -8.20 32.14 -15.30
N TYR A 26 -8.21 33.33 -14.70
CA TYR A 26 -8.50 34.58 -15.39
C TYR A 26 -7.51 34.82 -16.53
N SER A 27 -6.21 34.67 -16.28
CA SER A 27 -5.16 34.80 -17.31
C SER A 27 -5.35 33.79 -18.44
N THR A 28 -5.73 32.55 -18.11
CA THR A 28 -6.00 31.48 -19.08
C THR A 28 -7.25 31.77 -19.91
N ILE A 29 -8.31 32.30 -19.29
CA ILE A 29 -9.53 32.73 -19.99
C ILE A 29 -9.22 33.89 -20.94
N THR A 30 -8.50 34.91 -20.48
CA THR A 30 -8.11 36.05 -21.32
C THR A 30 -7.30 35.56 -22.52
N TYR A 31 -6.32 34.69 -22.30
CA TYR A 31 -5.51 34.09 -23.36
C TYR A 31 -6.33 33.22 -24.35
N LEU A 32 -7.25 32.39 -23.85
CA LEU A 32 -8.10 31.56 -24.70
C LEU A 32 -9.14 32.39 -25.49
N SER A 33 -9.61 33.49 -24.91
CA SER A 33 -10.48 34.47 -25.57
C SER A 33 -9.73 35.20 -26.68
N GLU A 34 -8.46 35.55 -26.49
CA GLU A 34 -7.61 36.15 -27.53
C GLU A 34 -7.32 35.18 -28.69
N LEU A 35 -7.31 33.87 -28.41
CA LEU A 35 -7.17 32.81 -29.42
C LEU A 35 -8.48 32.43 -30.13
N GLY A 36 -9.59 33.13 -29.86
CA GLY A 36 -10.87 32.92 -30.54
C GLY A 36 -11.55 31.58 -30.23
N ARG A 37 -11.26 30.96 -29.07
CA ARG A 37 -11.95 29.73 -28.65
C ARG A 37 -13.34 30.03 -28.08
N ASP A 38 -14.31 29.21 -28.46
CA ASP A 38 -15.71 29.32 -28.04
C ASP A 38 -15.89 29.15 -26.52
N GLY A 39 -16.86 29.88 -25.95
CA GLY A 39 -17.17 29.89 -24.51
C GLY A 39 -17.58 28.54 -23.90
N SER A 40 -17.87 27.52 -24.74
CA SER A 40 -18.17 26.15 -24.29
C SER A 40 -16.98 25.49 -23.61
N THR A 41 -15.76 25.67 -24.14
CA THR A 41 -14.54 25.10 -23.56
C THR A 41 -14.21 25.69 -22.19
N ILE A 42 -14.51 26.98 -21.99
CA ILE A 42 -14.30 27.67 -20.71
C ILE A 42 -15.27 27.14 -19.64
N LEU A 43 -16.51 26.87 -20.01
CA LEU A 43 -17.53 26.32 -19.12
C LEU A 43 -17.18 24.90 -18.66
N GLU A 44 -16.63 24.06 -19.54
CA GLU A 44 -16.17 22.70 -19.20
C GLU A 44 -15.06 22.70 -18.15
N TYR A 45 -14.05 23.57 -18.29
CA TYR A 45 -12.98 23.70 -17.29
C TYR A 45 -13.50 24.20 -15.93
N PHE A 46 -14.49 25.09 -15.92
CA PHE A 46 -15.10 25.58 -14.69
C PHE A 46 -15.90 24.48 -13.97
N ILE A 47 -16.64 23.63 -14.71
CA ILE A 47 -17.38 22.50 -14.15
C ILE A 47 -16.42 21.46 -13.55
N LEU A 48 -15.35 21.09 -14.28
CA LEU A 48 -14.31 20.19 -13.79
C LEU A 48 -13.68 20.69 -12.48
N PHE A 49 -13.43 22.01 -12.38
CA PHE A 49 -12.92 22.64 -11.16
C PHE A 49 -13.89 22.53 -9.99
N LEU A 50 -15.18 22.83 -10.20
CA LEU A 50 -16.19 22.70 -9.15
C LEU A 50 -16.29 21.26 -8.65
N LEU A 51 -16.23 20.27 -9.54
CA LEU A 51 -16.25 18.85 -9.17
C LEU A 51 -15.01 18.44 -8.36
N PHE A 52 -13.82 18.90 -8.74
CA PHE A 52 -12.59 18.66 -7.97
C PHE A 52 -12.62 19.34 -6.60
N GLY A 53 -13.07 20.59 -6.53
CA GLY A 53 -13.19 21.35 -5.28
C GLY A 53 -14.20 20.75 -4.31
N PHE A 54 -15.39 20.37 -4.80
CA PHE A 54 -16.40 19.67 -4.00
C PHE A 54 -15.93 18.30 -3.56
N GLY A 55 -15.28 17.53 -4.44
CA GLY A 55 -14.70 16.22 -4.11
C GLY A 55 -13.67 16.32 -3.00
N TYR A 56 -12.72 17.26 -3.11
CA TYR A 56 -11.70 17.49 -2.11
C TYR A 56 -12.29 17.95 -0.76
N TYR A 57 -13.24 18.90 -0.77
CA TYR A 57 -13.92 19.36 0.44
C TYR A 57 -14.66 18.22 1.14
N TYR A 58 -15.40 17.39 0.41
CA TYR A 58 -16.13 16.25 0.97
C TYR A 58 -15.17 15.20 1.57
N LEU A 59 -14.06 14.91 0.90
CA LEU A 59 -13.02 14.00 1.38
C LEU A 59 -12.31 14.56 2.63
N SER A 60 -12.01 15.85 2.67
CA SER A 60 -11.35 16.51 3.81
C SER A 60 -12.20 16.56 5.10
N LYS A 61 -13.53 16.45 4.96
CA LYS A 61 -14.49 16.48 6.09
C LYS A 61 -14.79 15.10 6.67
N GLN A 62 -14.38 14.01 6.02
CA GLN A 62 -14.48 12.68 6.62
C GLN A 62 -13.43 12.55 7.72
N LYS A 63 -13.79 12.87 8.97
CA LYS A 63 -13.01 12.45 10.13
C LYS A 63 -12.95 10.91 10.11
N PRO A 64 -11.78 10.29 10.31
CA PRO A 64 -11.70 8.84 10.41
C PRO A 64 -12.67 8.41 11.51
N LYS A 65 -13.56 7.48 11.18
CA LYS A 65 -14.55 6.94 12.10
C LYS A 65 -13.78 6.30 13.25
N THR A 66 -13.67 6.98 14.39
CA THR A 66 -12.90 6.49 15.54
C THR A 66 -13.67 5.34 16.18
N ILE A 67 -13.28 4.11 15.85
CA ILE A 67 -13.89 2.90 16.40
C ILE A 67 -13.30 2.66 17.79
N THR A 68 -14.17 2.50 18.78
CA THR A 68 -13.76 2.10 20.13
C THR A 68 -13.62 0.59 20.16
N ILE A 69 -12.42 0.12 20.47
CA ILE A 69 -12.09 -1.30 20.54
C ILE A 69 -11.69 -1.73 21.95
N ASN A 70 -11.84 -3.00 22.26
CA ASN A 70 -11.41 -3.56 23.55
C ASN A 70 -10.07 -4.28 23.38
N CYS A 71 -9.14 -4.08 24.31
CA CYS A 71 -7.93 -4.90 24.38
C CYS A 71 -8.32 -6.38 24.47
N PRO A 72 -7.72 -7.27 23.66
CA PRO A 72 -8.14 -8.66 23.60
C PRO A 72 -7.85 -9.41 24.91
N TYR A 73 -6.86 -8.96 25.68
CA TYR A 73 -6.45 -9.54 26.96
C TYR A 73 -7.28 -9.05 28.14
N CYS A 74 -7.29 -7.74 28.41
CA CYS A 74 -7.88 -7.18 29.64
C CYS A 74 -9.22 -6.45 29.42
N LYS A 75 -9.75 -6.48 28.19
CA LYS A 75 -11.03 -5.87 27.78
C LYS A 75 -11.18 -4.36 28.02
N LYS A 76 -10.10 -3.65 28.36
CA LYS A 76 -10.09 -2.18 28.49
C LYS A 76 -10.34 -1.54 27.12
N LYS A 77 -11.13 -0.47 27.10
CA LYS A 77 -11.47 0.29 25.88
C LYS A 77 -10.35 1.20 25.43
N TYR A 78 -10.13 1.24 24.12
CA TYR A 78 -9.20 2.11 23.42
C TYR A 78 -9.85 2.70 22.19
N THR A 79 -9.45 3.92 21.83
CA THR A 79 -9.79 4.55 20.56
C THR A 79 -8.50 4.68 19.78
N MET A 80 -8.35 3.88 18.74
CA MET A 80 -7.08 3.67 18.04
C MET A 80 -7.31 3.45 16.55
N GLU A 81 -6.34 3.87 15.73
CA GLU A 81 -6.29 3.57 14.29
C GLU A 81 -5.79 2.14 14.07
N ASP A 82 -5.59 1.71 12.83
CA ASP A 82 -4.94 0.42 12.58
C ASP A 82 -3.47 0.47 13.01
N GLY A 83 -2.92 -0.66 13.45
CA GLY A 83 -1.51 -0.74 13.84
C GLY A 83 -1.27 -1.54 15.13
N TYR A 84 -0.12 -1.25 15.73
CA TYR A 84 0.47 -1.99 16.84
C TYR A 84 0.33 -1.21 18.14
N TYR A 85 -0.15 -1.87 19.19
CA TYR A 85 -0.49 -1.20 20.43
C TYR A 85 -0.06 -2.00 21.64
N MET A 86 0.58 -1.31 22.60
CA MET A 86 0.78 -1.84 23.93
C MET A 86 -0.38 -1.42 24.84
N CYS A 87 -1.10 -2.39 25.39
CA CYS A 87 -2.13 -2.13 26.38
C CYS A 87 -1.52 -1.71 27.73
N LYS A 88 -2.27 -0.98 28.56
CA LYS A 88 -1.96 -0.79 29.99
C LYS A 88 -1.76 -2.10 30.77
N CYS A 89 -2.28 -3.23 30.29
CA CYS A 89 -1.99 -4.56 30.86
C CYS A 89 -0.64 -5.15 30.41
N LYS A 90 0.21 -4.35 29.74
CA LYS A 90 1.55 -4.69 29.22
C LYS A 90 1.59 -5.71 28.08
N ASN A 91 0.44 -6.19 27.62
CA ASN A 91 0.37 -7.07 26.45
C ASN A 91 0.23 -6.24 25.16
N TYR A 92 0.95 -6.66 24.13
CA TYR A 92 0.85 -6.09 22.78
C TYR A 92 -0.30 -6.74 22.03
N PHE A 93 -0.97 -5.95 21.20
CA PHE A 93 -2.04 -6.42 20.32
C PHE A 93 -2.04 -5.57 19.05
N ARG A 94 -2.68 -6.07 18.00
CA ARG A 94 -2.80 -5.34 16.74
C ARG A 94 -4.26 -5.12 16.38
N LYS A 95 -4.53 -4.00 15.73
CA LYS A 95 -5.83 -3.67 15.15
C LYS A 95 -5.69 -3.60 13.64
N GLU A 96 -6.61 -4.26 12.95
CA GLU A 96 -6.72 -4.21 11.49
C GLU A 96 -8.20 -4.11 11.11
N GLY A 97 -8.58 -2.98 10.51
CA GLY A 97 -9.97 -2.62 10.27
C GLY A 97 -10.80 -2.61 11.57
N ASN A 98 -11.81 -3.47 11.62
CA ASN A 98 -12.72 -3.60 12.77
C ASN A 98 -12.33 -4.73 13.74
N LYS A 99 -11.30 -5.51 13.41
CA LYS A 99 -10.87 -6.66 14.20
C LYS A 99 -9.65 -6.31 15.05
N VAL A 100 -9.53 -6.97 16.19
CA VAL A 100 -8.43 -6.83 17.13
C VAL A 100 -7.89 -8.21 17.44
N TYR A 101 -6.57 -8.34 17.35
CA TYR A 101 -5.87 -9.61 17.42
C TYR A 101 -4.82 -9.52 18.50
N ARG A 102 -4.70 -10.58 19.29
CA ARG A 102 -3.56 -10.80 20.17
C ARG A 102 -2.29 -10.95 19.35
N GLU A 103 -1.13 -10.71 19.93
CA GLU A 103 0.14 -10.81 19.22
C GLU A 103 0.37 -12.22 18.64
N ASP A 104 0.03 -13.27 19.39
CA ASP A 104 0.08 -14.69 18.97
C ASP A 104 -0.94 -15.07 17.89
N GLU A 105 -1.93 -14.22 17.64
CA GLU A 105 -2.93 -14.37 16.58
C GLU A 105 -2.52 -13.67 15.28
N THR A 106 -1.37 -13.01 15.27
CA THR A 106 -0.83 -12.26 14.12
C THR A 106 0.45 -12.89 13.59
N VAL A 107 0.92 -12.39 12.45
CA VAL A 107 2.18 -12.81 11.81
C VAL A 107 3.30 -11.83 12.10
N THR A 108 4.56 -12.22 11.88
CA THR A 108 5.71 -11.30 12.05
C THR A 108 5.65 -10.15 11.05
N ASN A 109 6.38 -9.06 11.33
CA ASN A 109 6.50 -7.93 10.39
C ASN A 109 7.07 -8.38 9.04
N LEU A 110 8.01 -9.33 9.06
CA LEU A 110 8.59 -9.93 7.87
C LEU A 110 7.51 -10.57 6.97
N ILE A 111 6.69 -11.46 7.54
CA ILE A 111 5.60 -12.14 6.81
C ILE A 111 4.54 -11.13 6.33
N GLN A 112 4.19 -10.16 7.17
CA GLN A 112 3.23 -9.12 6.81
C GLN A 112 3.73 -8.29 5.61
N ASN A 113 4.97 -7.82 5.65
CA ASN A 113 5.56 -7.02 4.57
C ASN A 113 5.70 -7.82 3.28
N LEU A 114 6.06 -9.10 3.39
CA LEU A 114 6.08 -10.02 2.25
C LEU A 114 4.70 -10.13 1.61
N LEU A 115 3.67 -10.37 2.41
CA LEU A 115 2.29 -10.49 1.93
C LEU A 115 1.79 -9.21 1.24
N ILE A 116 2.08 -8.05 1.82
CA ILE A 116 1.73 -6.74 1.23
C ILE A 116 2.41 -6.59 -0.13
N LEU A 117 3.70 -6.91 -0.23
CA LEU A 117 4.45 -6.84 -1.48
C LEU A 117 3.86 -7.76 -2.55
N MET A 118 3.56 -9.02 -2.20
CA MET A 118 2.93 -9.99 -3.13
C MET A 118 1.53 -9.52 -3.58
N THR A 119 0.79 -8.87 -2.68
CA THR A 119 -0.49 -8.24 -3.01
C THR A 119 -0.31 -7.10 -3.99
N TYR A 120 0.73 -6.27 -3.84
CA TYR A 120 1.01 -5.19 -4.79
C TYR A 120 1.39 -5.70 -6.17
N ILE A 121 2.17 -6.78 -6.27
CA ILE A 121 2.54 -7.39 -7.55
C ILE A 121 1.31 -7.96 -8.25
N SER A 122 0.49 -8.75 -7.54
CA SER A 122 -0.71 -9.37 -8.12
C SER A 122 -1.77 -8.38 -8.60
N LYS A 123 -1.70 -7.10 -8.21
CA LYS A 123 -2.63 -6.06 -8.66
C LYS A 123 -1.96 -4.88 -9.34
N ALA A 124 -0.71 -5.03 -9.77
CA ALA A 124 0.08 -3.93 -10.33
C ALA A 124 -0.55 -3.30 -11.58
N ASP A 125 -1.40 -4.05 -12.29
CA ASP A 125 -2.09 -3.59 -13.50
C ASP A 125 -3.47 -2.97 -13.24
N GLY A 126 -3.84 -2.77 -11.98
CA GLY A 126 -5.13 -2.17 -11.61
C GLY A 126 -6.34 -3.11 -11.74
N ILE A 127 -6.12 -4.32 -12.23
CA ILE A 127 -7.08 -5.43 -12.16
C ILE A 127 -6.87 -6.11 -10.80
N ILE A 128 -7.97 -6.40 -10.09
CA ILE A 128 -7.91 -7.23 -8.87
C ILE A 128 -7.37 -8.60 -9.29
N ALA A 129 -6.29 -9.05 -8.66
CA ALA A 129 -5.53 -10.28 -8.93
C ALA A 129 -6.33 -11.40 -9.62
N THR A 130 -5.78 -11.96 -10.70
CA THR A 130 -6.43 -13.06 -11.43
C THR A 130 -6.52 -14.31 -10.56
N GLU A 131 -7.38 -15.27 -10.94
CA GLU A 131 -7.49 -16.54 -10.21
C GLU A 131 -6.14 -17.28 -10.12
N CYS A 132 -5.31 -17.20 -11.17
CA CYS A 132 -3.97 -17.78 -11.18
C CYS A 132 -3.05 -17.11 -10.16
N GLU A 133 -3.03 -15.78 -10.10
CA GLU A 133 -2.21 -15.03 -9.13
C GLU A 133 -2.67 -15.28 -7.69
N ILE A 134 -3.98 -15.36 -7.45
CA ILE A 134 -4.56 -15.70 -6.15
C ILE A 134 -4.18 -17.13 -5.74
N LYS A 135 -4.15 -18.08 -6.68
CA LYS A 135 -3.73 -19.46 -6.42
C LYS A 135 -2.28 -19.50 -5.95
N ILE A 136 -1.36 -18.84 -6.65
CA ILE A 136 0.06 -18.76 -6.26
C ILE A 136 0.21 -18.08 -4.90
N LEU A 137 -0.54 -17.00 -4.64
CA LEU A 137 -0.51 -16.34 -3.33
C LEU A 137 -0.95 -17.29 -2.19
N LYS A 138 -1.98 -18.12 -2.42
CA LYS A 138 -2.41 -19.14 -1.46
C LYS A 138 -1.33 -20.20 -1.24
N GLU A 139 -0.63 -20.63 -2.28
CA GLU A 139 0.47 -21.59 -2.17
C GLU A 139 1.64 -21.01 -1.35
N ILE A 140 1.99 -19.74 -1.59
CA ILE A 140 2.99 -19.01 -0.78
C ILE A 140 2.55 -18.94 0.68
N ILE A 141 1.29 -18.57 0.97
CA ILE A 141 0.78 -18.50 2.35
C ILE A 141 0.79 -19.88 3.00
N ASN A 142 0.41 -20.94 2.27
CA ASN A 142 0.38 -22.31 2.79
C ASN A 142 1.77 -22.89 3.06
N SER A 143 2.81 -22.37 2.38
CA SER A 143 4.20 -22.74 2.66
C SER A 143 4.69 -22.21 4.01
N ILE A 144 3.97 -21.24 4.59
CA ILE A 144 4.22 -20.70 5.91
C ILE A 144 3.30 -21.44 6.90
N GLU A 145 3.87 -22.04 7.94
CA GLU A 145 3.12 -22.77 8.98
C GLU A 145 2.29 -21.80 9.84
N LEU A 146 1.13 -21.39 9.33
CA LEU A 146 0.21 -20.45 9.99
C LEU A 146 -1.00 -21.18 10.59
N ASN A 147 -1.42 -20.74 11.78
CA ASN A 147 -2.69 -21.18 12.34
C ASN A 147 -3.89 -20.47 11.67
N ASN A 148 -5.11 -20.98 11.88
CA ASN A 148 -6.33 -20.43 11.25
C ASN A 148 -6.53 -18.93 11.52
N THR A 149 -6.20 -18.45 12.73
CA THR A 149 -6.37 -17.03 13.08
C THR A 149 -5.33 -16.15 12.38
N GLN A 150 -4.11 -16.63 12.22
CA GLN A 150 -3.07 -15.97 11.44
C GLN A 150 -3.43 -15.93 9.94
N VAL A 151 -4.04 -16.99 9.41
CA VAL A 151 -4.57 -16.99 8.03
C VAL A 151 -5.67 -15.93 7.87
N GLU A 152 -6.60 -15.81 8.82
CA GLU A 152 -7.59 -14.73 8.81
C GLU A 152 -6.95 -13.34 8.85
N TRP A 153 -5.89 -13.17 9.63
CA TRP A 153 -5.11 -11.92 9.67
C TRP A 153 -4.50 -11.62 8.29
N CYS A 154 -3.85 -12.59 7.65
CA CYS A 154 -3.31 -12.45 6.30
C CYS A 154 -4.39 -12.04 5.28
N ILE A 155 -5.57 -12.67 5.33
CA ILE A 155 -6.69 -12.31 4.46
C ILE A 155 -7.15 -10.86 4.69
N SER A 156 -7.14 -10.40 5.94
CA SER A 156 -7.46 -9.00 6.27
C SER A 156 -6.47 -8.03 5.64
N ILE A 157 -5.16 -8.31 5.76
CA ILE A 157 -4.10 -7.51 5.16
C ILE A 157 -4.23 -7.49 3.63
N PHE A 158 -4.39 -8.66 2.99
CA PHE A 158 -4.61 -8.75 1.54
C PHE A 158 -5.79 -7.87 1.08
N ASN A 159 -6.93 -7.96 1.77
CA ASN A 159 -8.13 -7.21 1.41
C ASN A 159 -7.97 -5.69 1.54
N LYS A 160 -7.11 -5.22 2.44
CA LYS A 160 -6.76 -3.80 2.54
C LYS A 160 -5.81 -3.39 1.41
N TYR A 161 -4.70 -4.10 1.24
CA TYR A 161 -3.64 -3.65 0.32
C TYR A 161 -3.98 -3.87 -1.16
N LYS A 162 -4.93 -4.76 -1.48
CA LYS A 162 -5.44 -4.92 -2.85
C LYS A 162 -6.16 -3.67 -3.38
N THR A 163 -6.50 -2.69 -2.54
CA THR A 163 -7.15 -1.44 -2.97
C THR A 163 -6.23 -0.21 -2.90
N LEU A 164 -5.06 -0.34 -2.27
CA LEU A 164 -4.12 0.76 -2.05
C LEU A 164 -3.09 0.83 -3.19
N PRO A 165 -2.59 2.02 -3.58
CA PRO A 165 -1.49 2.12 -4.53
C PRO A 165 -0.23 1.42 -4.01
N TYR A 166 0.63 0.97 -4.93
CA TYR A 166 1.93 0.40 -4.56
C TYR A 166 2.76 1.43 -3.81
N ASP A 167 3.27 1.04 -2.65
CA ASP A 167 4.21 1.82 -1.85
C ASP A 167 5.54 1.08 -1.77
N LYS A 168 6.56 1.63 -2.42
CA LYS A 168 7.94 1.10 -2.44
C LYS A 168 8.54 0.98 -1.04
N ASN A 169 8.04 1.75 -0.06
CA ASN A 169 8.50 1.67 1.32
C ASN A 169 8.31 0.27 1.94
N VAL A 170 7.36 -0.55 1.45
CA VAL A 170 7.19 -1.92 1.95
C VAL A 170 8.45 -2.77 1.78
N ILE A 171 9.23 -2.55 0.71
CA ILE A 171 10.46 -3.31 0.45
C ILE A 171 11.57 -2.85 1.39
N HIS A 172 11.61 -1.56 1.73
CA HIS A 172 12.51 -1.04 2.76
C HIS A 172 12.19 -1.64 4.13
N LEU A 173 10.92 -1.66 4.54
CA LEU A 173 10.48 -2.27 5.79
C LEU A 173 10.77 -3.78 5.83
N LEU A 174 10.67 -4.47 4.70
CA LEU A 174 11.09 -5.87 4.56
C LEU A 174 12.60 -6.02 4.81
N ASN A 175 13.42 -5.19 4.15
CA ASN A 175 14.88 -5.22 4.30
C ASN A 175 15.33 -4.88 5.73
N GLU A 176 14.67 -3.93 6.38
CA GLU A 176 14.90 -3.59 7.80
C GLU A 176 14.56 -4.77 8.71
N SER A 177 13.43 -5.45 8.47
CA SER A 177 13.03 -6.63 9.24
C SER A 177 14.09 -7.74 9.14
N LEU A 178 14.59 -8.01 7.92
CA LEU A 178 15.68 -8.96 7.68
C LEU A 178 16.97 -8.60 8.43
N LYS A 179 17.37 -7.32 8.40
CA LYS A 179 18.56 -6.84 9.11
C LYS A 179 18.41 -6.97 10.62
N SER A 180 17.22 -6.70 11.15
CA SER A 180 16.94 -6.74 12.59
C SER A 180 16.89 -8.15 13.17
N GLU A 181 16.45 -9.14 12.40
CA GLU A 181 16.27 -10.51 12.90
C GLU A 181 17.62 -11.25 13.00
N GLN A 182 18.53 -11.16 12.02
CA GLN A 182 19.78 -11.98 12.03
C GLN A 182 21.04 -11.41 11.30
N GLY A 183 21.10 -10.13 10.89
CA GLY A 183 22.28 -9.59 10.17
C GLY A 183 22.50 -10.24 8.78
N ASP A 184 23.68 -10.10 8.15
CA ASP A 184 23.92 -10.59 6.77
C ASP A 184 24.17 -12.13 6.71
N SER A 185 23.16 -12.90 7.09
CA SER A 185 23.22 -14.37 7.25
C SER A 185 22.74 -15.12 5.99
N GLU A 186 23.06 -16.42 5.91
CA GLU A 186 22.53 -17.33 4.88
C GLU A 186 20.99 -17.37 4.88
N TYR A 187 20.37 -17.25 6.05
CA TYR A 187 18.93 -17.12 6.20
C TYR A 187 18.38 -15.88 5.46
N ASN A 188 19.06 -14.73 5.58
CA ASN A 188 18.65 -13.52 4.88
C ASN A 188 18.74 -13.66 3.37
N LYS A 189 19.75 -14.38 2.86
CA LYS A 189 19.82 -14.71 1.43
C LYS A 189 18.61 -15.56 1.02
N GLN A 190 18.31 -16.63 1.76
CA GLN A 190 17.16 -17.50 1.48
C GLN A 190 15.83 -16.73 1.43
N ILE A 191 15.60 -15.79 2.35
CA ILE A 191 14.37 -14.99 2.32
C ILE A 191 14.35 -14.00 1.15
N LYS A 192 15.48 -13.39 0.78
CA LYS A 192 15.58 -12.55 -0.43
C LYS A 192 15.29 -13.35 -1.69
N THR A 193 15.88 -14.54 -1.81
CA THR A 193 15.63 -15.49 -2.90
C THR A 193 14.15 -15.88 -2.95
N PHE A 194 13.55 -16.23 -1.81
CA PHE A 194 12.14 -16.58 -1.69
C PHE A 194 11.21 -15.42 -2.07
N CYS A 195 11.55 -14.20 -1.66
CA CYS A 195 10.79 -13.00 -2.02
C CYS A 195 10.79 -12.77 -3.53
N LEU A 196 11.96 -12.86 -4.17
CA LEU A 196 12.10 -12.67 -5.61
C LEU A 196 11.47 -13.80 -6.41
N SER A 197 11.63 -15.06 -6.01
CA SER A 197 11.02 -16.20 -6.69
C SER A 197 9.49 -16.14 -6.61
N SER A 198 8.95 -15.79 -5.44
CA SER A 198 7.50 -15.56 -5.25
C SER A 198 6.99 -14.42 -6.13
N ALA A 199 7.73 -13.31 -6.21
CA ALA A 199 7.39 -12.17 -7.06
C ALA A 199 7.35 -12.57 -8.55
N LEU A 200 8.34 -13.34 -9.01
CA LEU A 200 8.41 -13.82 -10.39
C LEU A 200 7.28 -14.81 -10.71
N SER A 201 6.97 -15.73 -9.80
CA SER A 201 5.87 -16.68 -9.97
C SER A 201 4.53 -15.98 -10.10
N ILE A 202 4.24 -15.00 -9.24
CA ILE A 202 3.01 -14.21 -9.34
C ILE A 202 2.97 -13.43 -10.66
N ALA A 203 4.04 -12.72 -10.99
CA ALA A 203 4.07 -11.90 -12.20
C ALA A 203 3.92 -12.73 -13.48
N ASN A 204 4.44 -13.96 -13.52
CA ASN A 204 4.33 -14.84 -14.69
C ASN A 204 3.11 -15.78 -14.64
N ALA A 205 2.24 -15.69 -13.62
CA ALA A 205 1.10 -16.58 -13.43
C ALA A 205 0.18 -16.69 -14.66
N ASN A 206 0.11 -15.62 -15.45
CA ASN A 206 -0.73 -15.51 -16.64
C ASN A 206 0.07 -15.66 -17.95
N GLY A 207 1.24 -16.32 -17.92
CA GLY A 207 2.09 -16.55 -19.10
C GLY A 207 3.09 -15.44 -19.41
N GLY A 208 3.21 -14.44 -18.53
CA GLY A 208 4.22 -13.39 -18.63
C GLY A 208 3.93 -12.20 -17.72
N SER A 209 4.99 -11.50 -17.33
CA SER A 209 4.92 -10.32 -16.47
C SER A 209 4.60 -9.04 -17.23
N THR A 210 3.78 -8.18 -16.63
CA THR A 210 3.43 -6.87 -17.18
C THR A 210 4.49 -5.81 -16.89
N TYR A 211 4.34 -4.62 -17.49
CA TYR A 211 5.27 -3.51 -17.25
C TYR A 211 5.29 -3.09 -15.77
N ASN A 212 4.13 -2.95 -15.13
CA ASN A 212 4.04 -2.49 -13.74
C ASN A 212 4.58 -3.55 -12.76
N GLN A 213 4.33 -4.83 -13.02
CA GLN A 213 4.91 -5.92 -12.23
C GLN A 213 6.45 -5.91 -12.33
N ASN A 214 6.98 -5.70 -13.53
CA ASN A 214 8.43 -5.59 -13.75
C ASN A 214 9.07 -4.39 -13.05
N LEU A 215 8.34 -3.27 -12.88
CA LEU A 215 8.83 -2.14 -12.08
C LEU A 215 8.99 -2.53 -10.60
N ILE A 216 8.01 -3.22 -10.02
CA ILE A 216 8.08 -3.69 -8.63
C ILE A 216 9.22 -4.71 -8.47
N ILE A 217 9.38 -5.65 -9.42
CA ILE A 217 10.48 -6.62 -9.39
C ILE A 217 11.86 -5.93 -9.42
N ARG A 218 12.02 -4.87 -10.22
CA ARG A 218 13.28 -4.08 -10.23
C ARG A 218 13.54 -3.40 -8.89
N ASP A 219 12.50 -2.88 -8.25
CA ASP A 219 12.62 -2.30 -6.91
C ASP A 219 13.06 -3.35 -5.87
N ILE A 220 12.52 -4.58 -5.95
CA ILE A 220 12.93 -5.70 -5.09
C ILE A 220 14.41 -5.99 -5.27
N ILE A 221 14.87 -6.19 -6.51
CA ILE A 221 16.28 -6.49 -6.82
C ILE A 221 17.19 -5.39 -6.29
N SER A 222 16.83 -4.13 -6.55
CA SER A 222 17.65 -2.98 -6.16
C SER A 222 17.70 -2.77 -4.65
N ILE A 223 16.57 -2.85 -3.94
CA ILE A 223 16.51 -2.55 -2.49
C ILE A 223 17.00 -3.72 -1.65
N LEU A 224 16.72 -4.95 -2.06
CA LEU A 224 17.22 -6.15 -1.37
C LEU A 224 18.64 -6.50 -1.78
N GLU A 225 19.23 -5.76 -2.72
CA GLU A 225 20.61 -5.94 -3.20
C GLU A 225 20.84 -7.37 -3.73
N ILE A 226 19.90 -7.89 -4.52
CA ILE A 226 19.98 -9.24 -5.08
C ILE A 226 20.94 -9.22 -6.28
N PRO A 227 21.96 -10.11 -6.32
CA PRO A 227 22.89 -10.19 -7.44
C PRO A 227 22.18 -10.47 -8.78
N LEU A 228 22.64 -9.82 -9.85
CA LEU A 228 22.06 -10.00 -11.19
C LEU A 228 22.07 -11.47 -11.64
N THR A 229 23.14 -12.20 -11.32
CA THR A 229 23.28 -13.63 -11.65
C THR A 229 22.20 -14.49 -10.98
N GLU A 230 21.81 -14.14 -9.75
CA GLU A 230 20.75 -14.85 -9.03
C GLU A 230 19.38 -14.55 -9.64
N TYR A 231 19.13 -13.28 -9.99
CA TYR A 231 17.91 -12.90 -10.71
C TYR A 231 17.75 -13.62 -12.05
N GLU A 232 18.82 -13.68 -12.85
CA GLU A 232 18.79 -14.34 -14.16
C GLU A 232 18.53 -15.84 -14.05
N SER A 233 19.13 -16.50 -13.04
CA SER A 233 18.86 -17.92 -12.74
C SER A 233 17.39 -18.14 -12.40
N LEU A 234 16.86 -17.40 -11.41
CA LEU A 234 15.48 -17.57 -10.95
C LEU A 234 14.46 -17.26 -12.05
N LYS A 235 14.73 -16.26 -12.89
CA LYS A 235 13.88 -15.92 -14.03
C LYS A 235 13.82 -17.06 -15.05
N LYS A 236 14.93 -17.74 -15.30
CA LYS A 236 14.98 -18.89 -16.22
C LYS A 236 14.16 -20.05 -15.66
N ASP A 237 14.37 -20.40 -14.40
CA ASP A 237 13.68 -21.51 -13.73
C ASP A 237 12.16 -21.30 -13.70
N THR A 238 11.72 -20.06 -13.47
CA THR A 238 10.28 -19.72 -13.46
C THR A 238 9.64 -19.90 -14.84
N ASN A 239 10.34 -19.56 -15.92
CA ASN A 239 9.82 -19.71 -17.30
C ASN A 239 9.78 -21.15 -17.79
N GLU A 240 10.62 -22.03 -17.24
CA GLU A 240 10.63 -23.46 -17.57
C GLU A 240 9.46 -24.21 -16.89
N ASN A 241 9.01 -23.75 -15.71
CA ASN A 241 7.90 -24.33 -14.96
C ASN A 241 6.49 -23.92 -15.45
N ILE A 242 6.40 -23.04 -16.45
CA ILE A 242 5.12 -22.54 -17.02
C ILE A 242 4.79 -23.24 -18.36
N LYS A 243 5.72 -24.03 -18.91
CA LYS A 243 5.50 -24.87 -20.11
C LYS A 243 4.91 -26.23 -19.76
#